data_AF-A0ABD3MI52-F1
#
_entry.id   AF-A0ABD3MI52-F1
#
_cell.length_a   1.000
_cell.length_b   1.000
_cell.length_c   1.000
_cell.angle_alpha   90.00
_cell.angle_beta   90.00
_cell.angle_gamma   90.00
#
_symmetry.space_group_name_H-M   'P 1'
#
loop_
_entity.id
_entity.type
_entity.pdbx_description
1 polymer ?
#
loop_
_entity_poly.entity_id
_entity_poly.type
_entity_poly.pdbx_seq_one_letter_code
_entity_poly.pdbx_strand_id
1 'polypeptide(L)'
;MPSVSRLSAMTSSDDDYIDAIVEEKMVASFLDDVENAEEIFPIARERKRDVFKQALRNLASLSLVDYKWRSALFKKNEADRMEEEWMARMMGKDPAYARPMDAGDEVRGPLGNAERSAVQWLMSVIEEEGKRARRIAESDGELIRPKDLASTDEAGPLSDLERSAIQFLSKVSDSEVERVRSGTLRPKDMKSRGPLGEAEARAVLALDKVIESERIRMDQSRRRGGEAVRPIDVPGPLGEFERYIGDIIRAERQRVKDREKNSGKLVRPKDASISSGLSEVERKAVEDWEIIRKEEEERLFSLQRFLRERRPMEMDVDSPLGVTEAFMVRLLRGPQLVGKVFNRVRELLSSEELDGQDQEILQKSLPAQYDDDDDEDSDDEESDTRTE
;
A
#
# COMPACT_ATOMS: atom_id res chain seq x y z
N MET A 1 20.79 28.25 -44.45
CA MET A 1 20.57 29.23 -43.36
C MET A 1 19.08 29.56 -43.32
N PRO A 2 18.46 29.65 -42.14
CA PRO A 2 17.47 28.67 -41.66
C PRO A 2 16.02 29.15 -41.87
N SER A 3 14.99 28.33 -42.10
CA SER A 3 14.40 27.25 -41.29
C SER A 3 13.98 27.66 -39.86
N VAL A 4 12.69 28.00 -39.69
CA VAL A 4 11.95 27.94 -38.42
C VAL A 4 10.58 27.32 -38.77
N SER A 5 10.44 26.00 -38.68
CA SER A 5 9.88 25.27 -37.51
C SER A 5 8.40 25.61 -37.31
N ARG A 6 7.45 24.82 -37.85
CA ARG A 6 6.92 23.61 -37.18
C ARG A 6 6.78 23.77 -35.66
N LEU A 7 5.74 24.48 -35.24
CA LEU A 7 5.11 24.36 -33.92
C LEU A 7 3.58 24.48 -34.09
N SER A 8 2.98 23.42 -34.62
CA SER A 8 1.61 23.04 -34.26
C SER A 8 1.73 21.66 -33.64
N ALA A 9 1.83 21.64 -32.31
CA ALA A 9 2.01 20.42 -31.55
C ALA A 9 0.62 19.84 -31.23
N MET A 10 0.40 18.61 -31.68
CA MET A 10 -0.40 17.56 -31.04
C MET A 10 -1.24 18.00 -29.82
N THR A 11 -2.47 18.47 -30.05
CA THR A 11 -3.49 18.68 -29.01
C THR A 11 -4.92 18.34 -29.47
N SER A 12 -5.11 17.63 -30.59
CA SER A 12 -6.42 17.36 -31.19
C SER A 12 -6.83 15.87 -31.17
N SER A 13 -6.36 15.08 -30.21
CA SER A 13 -6.77 13.67 -30.07
C SER A 13 -7.88 13.44 -29.07
N ASP A 14 -8.13 14.40 -28.17
CA ASP A 14 -8.90 14.16 -26.94
C ASP A 14 -10.29 14.82 -26.99
N ASP A 15 -10.42 15.98 -27.66
CA ASP A 15 -11.70 16.64 -27.89
C ASP A 15 -12.60 15.82 -28.85
N ASP A 16 -12.00 15.21 -29.88
CA ASP A 16 -12.68 14.39 -30.90
C ASP A 16 -13.46 13.21 -30.28
N TYR A 17 -13.03 12.64 -29.14
CA TYR A 17 -13.74 11.53 -28.51
C TYR A 17 -15.09 11.92 -27.92
N ILE A 18 -15.19 13.11 -27.31
CA ILE A 18 -16.45 13.57 -26.72
C ILE A 18 -17.43 13.94 -27.83
N ASP A 19 -16.96 14.68 -28.84
CA ASP A 19 -17.79 15.06 -29.97
C ASP A 19 -18.24 13.84 -30.80
N ALA A 20 -17.37 12.85 -31.04
CA ALA A 20 -17.76 11.60 -31.70
C ALA A 20 -18.80 10.77 -30.90
N ILE A 21 -18.68 10.70 -29.57
CA ILE A 21 -19.68 10.03 -28.72
C ILE A 21 -21.01 10.79 -28.70
N VAL A 22 -20.97 12.13 -28.76
CA VAL A 22 -22.15 12.99 -28.86
C VAL A 22 -22.82 12.84 -30.23
N GLU A 23 -22.06 12.81 -31.32
CA GLU A 23 -22.57 12.51 -32.67
C GLU A 23 -23.17 11.11 -32.74
N GLU A 24 -22.49 10.07 -32.25
CA GLU A 24 -22.99 8.70 -32.23
C GLU A 24 -24.30 8.58 -31.41
N LYS A 25 -24.36 9.19 -30.21
CA LYS A 25 -25.60 9.22 -29.42
C LYS A 25 -26.73 10.01 -30.10
N MET A 26 -26.43 11.14 -30.76
CA MET A 26 -27.45 11.91 -31.48
C MET A 26 -27.96 11.17 -32.71
N VAL A 27 -27.07 10.53 -33.47
CA VAL A 27 -27.41 9.69 -34.63
C VAL A 27 -28.19 8.45 -34.21
N ALA A 28 -27.81 7.77 -33.11
CA ALA A 28 -28.59 6.67 -32.56
C ALA A 28 -30.01 7.11 -32.17
N SER A 29 -30.18 8.27 -31.52
CA SER A 29 -31.50 8.83 -31.22
C SER A 29 -32.31 9.30 -32.45
N PHE A 30 -31.71 9.25 -33.64
CA PHE A 30 -32.33 9.52 -34.94
C PHE A 30 -32.52 8.26 -35.81
N LEU A 31 -31.99 7.11 -35.40
CA LEU A 31 -31.97 5.86 -36.19
C LEU A 31 -32.87 4.74 -35.64
N ASP A 32 -33.58 4.95 -34.52
CA ASP A 32 -34.62 4.03 -34.01
C ASP A 32 -35.77 3.78 -35.03
N ASP A 33 -35.84 4.55 -36.13
CA ASP A 33 -36.83 4.40 -37.21
C ASP A 33 -36.33 3.58 -38.43
N VAL A 34 -35.10 3.04 -38.45
CA VAL A 34 -34.55 2.29 -39.60
C VAL A 34 -33.96 0.93 -39.20
N GLU A 35 -34.85 -0.04 -38.95
CA GLU A 35 -34.48 -1.46 -38.97
C GLU A 35 -34.01 -1.89 -40.38
N ASN A 36 -33.05 -2.84 -40.40
CA ASN A 36 -32.50 -3.61 -41.54
C ASN A 36 -31.20 -3.10 -42.19
N ALA A 37 -30.08 -3.41 -41.54
CA ALA A 37 -28.73 -3.33 -42.14
C ALA A 37 -27.75 -4.44 -41.66
N GLU A 38 -28.24 -5.63 -41.30
CA GLU A 38 -27.40 -6.71 -40.71
C GLU A 38 -27.25 -8.01 -41.54
N GLU A 39 -27.73 -8.07 -42.78
CA GLU A 39 -27.44 -9.20 -43.67
C GLU A 39 -26.22 -8.90 -44.57
N ILE A 40 -25.11 -9.64 -44.37
CA ILE A 40 -24.03 -10.04 -45.34
C ILE A 40 -22.69 -10.39 -44.63
N PHE A 41 -22.43 -9.98 -43.38
CA PHE A 41 -21.13 -10.20 -42.69
C PHE A 41 -21.09 -11.11 -41.42
N PRO A 42 -21.92 -12.16 -41.23
CA PRO A 42 -21.93 -12.92 -39.96
C PRO A 42 -20.68 -13.81 -39.74
N ILE A 43 -20.35 -14.68 -40.70
CA ILE A 43 -19.45 -15.84 -40.49
C ILE A 43 -18.01 -15.46 -40.03
N ALA A 44 -17.49 -14.33 -40.52
CA ALA A 44 -16.14 -13.87 -40.15
C ALA A 44 -16.10 -13.13 -38.80
N ARG A 45 -17.25 -12.60 -38.32
CA ARG A 45 -17.39 -11.97 -37.01
C ARG A 45 -17.58 -13.02 -35.91
N GLU A 46 -18.37 -14.06 -36.19
CA GLU A 46 -18.61 -15.20 -35.29
C GLU A 46 -17.29 -15.88 -34.87
N ARG A 47 -16.49 -16.36 -35.84
CA ARG A 47 -15.20 -17.03 -35.54
C ARG A 47 -14.24 -16.18 -34.70
N LYS A 48 -14.24 -14.85 -34.88
CA LYS A 48 -13.42 -13.93 -34.07
C LYS A 48 -13.98 -13.76 -32.66
N ARG A 49 -15.31 -13.70 -32.51
CA ARG A 49 -16.00 -13.71 -31.21
C ARG A 49 -15.74 -15.01 -30.47
N ASP A 50 -15.74 -16.16 -31.14
CA ASP A 50 -15.49 -17.47 -30.51
C ASP A 50 -14.05 -17.60 -29.99
N VAL A 51 -13.05 -17.18 -30.78
CA VAL A 51 -11.64 -17.13 -30.32
C VAL A 51 -11.47 -16.17 -29.14
N PHE A 52 -12.16 -15.02 -29.16
CA PHE A 52 -12.12 -14.07 -28.04
C PHE A 52 -12.81 -14.62 -26.78
N LYS A 53 -13.98 -15.26 -26.90
CA LYS A 53 -14.67 -15.96 -25.81
C LYS A 53 -13.79 -17.08 -25.23
N GLN A 54 -13.15 -17.90 -26.08
CA GLN A 54 -12.22 -18.95 -25.64
C GLN A 54 -11.00 -18.36 -24.92
N ALA A 55 -10.43 -17.26 -25.42
CA ALA A 55 -9.32 -16.57 -24.75
C ALA A 55 -9.74 -15.99 -23.38
N LEU A 56 -10.90 -15.33 -23.29
CA LEU A 56 -11.46 -14.84 -22.02
C LEU A 56 -11.74 -15.98 -21.04
N ARG A 57 -12.31 -17.10 -21.50
CA ARG A 57 -12.55 -18.29 -20.68
C ARG A 57 -11.26 -18.87 -20.12
N ASN A 58 -10.19 -18.94 -20.93
CA ASN A 58 -8.88 -19.44 -20.51
C ASN A 58 -8.16 -18.48 -19.55
N LEU A 59 -8.33 -17.16 -19.72
CA LEU A 59 -7.83 -16.17 -18.78
C LEU A 59 -8.62 -16.21 -17.46
N ALA A 60 -9.93 -16.40 -17.51
CA ALA A 60 -10.80 -16.53 -16.34
C ALA A 60 -10.55 -17.84 -15.57
N SER A 61 -10.29 -18.96 -16.25
CA SER A 61 -9.90 -20.20 -15.58
C SER A 61 -8.52 -20.09 -14.92
N LEU A 62 -7.58 -19.36 -15.52
CA LEU A 62 -6.27 -19.07 -14.92
C LEU A 62 -6.41 -18.10 -13.72
N SER A 63 -7.22 -17.05 -13.81
CA SER A 63 -7.45 -16.15 -12.67
C SER A 63 -8.25 -16.81 -11.55
N LEU A 64 -9.09 -17.82 -11.83
CA LEU A 64 -9.68 -18.68 -10.80
C LEU A 64 -8.65 -19.55 -10.06
N VAL A 65 -7.62 -20.05 -10.75
CA VAL A 65 -6.52 -20.81 -10.11
C VAL A 65 -5.68 -19.88 -9.24
N ASP A 66 -5.34 -18.69 -9.75
CA ASP A 66 -4.65 -17.64 -9.02
C ASP A 66 -5.45 -17.15 -7.78
N TYR A 67 -6.77 -16.94 -7.93
CA TYR A 67 -7.67 -16.65 -6.82
C TYR A 67 -7.65 -17.76 -5.76
N LYS A 68 -7.75 -19.04 -6.16
CA LYS A 68 -7.69 -20.17 -5.23
C LYS A 68 -6.35 -20.21 -4.49
N TRP A 69 -5.24 -19.99 -5.20
CA TRP A 69 -3.91 -19.95 -4.60
C TRP A 69 -3.76 -18.79 -3.59
N ARG A 70 -4.10 -17.56 -3.99
CA ARG A 70 -4.03 -16.38 -3.10
C ARG A 70 -4.96 -16.51 -1.89
N SER A 71 -6.23 -16.87 -2.11
CA SER A 71 -7.20 -17.01 -1.02
C SER A 71 -6.85 -18.15 -0.06
N ALA A 72 -6.29 -19.26 -0.55
CA ALA A 72 -5.77 -20.33 0.31
C ALA A 72 -4.54 -19.86 1.10
N LEU A 73 -3.60 -19.15 0.48
CA LEU A 73 -2.42 -18.58 1.15
C LEU A 73 -2.82 -17.58 2.24
N PHE A 74 -3.74 -16.65 1.94
CA PHE A 74 -4.28 -15.72 2.94
C PHE A 74 -4.96 -16.46 4.09
N LYS A 75 -5.88 -17.40 3.80
CA LYS A 75 -6.58 -18.16 4.86
C LYS A 75 -5.65 -19.01 5.70
N LYS A 76 -4.61 -19.63 5.11
CA LYS A 76 -3.60 -20.38 5.85
C LYS A 76 -2.81 -19.46 6.77
N ASN A 77 -2.22 -18.39 6.24
CA ASN A 77 -1.44 -17.44 7.03
C ASN A 77 -2.28 -16.80 8.15
N GLU A 78 -3.57 -16.56 7.92
CA GLU A 78 -4.51 -16.04 8.93
C GLU A 78 -4.86 -17.08 10.00
N ALA A 79 -5.04 -18.35 9.63
CA ALA A 79 -5.30 -19.46 10.55
C ALA A 79 -4.08 -19.78 11.41
N ASP A 80 -2.91 -19.97 10.79
CA ASP A 80 -1.62 -20.18 11.48
C ASP A 80 -1.38 -19.06 12.52
N ARG A 81 -1.69 -17.80 12.17
CA ARG A 81 -1.61 -16.65 13.09
C ARG A 81 -2.66 -16.68 14.20
N MET A 82 -3.92 -17.01 13.91
CA MET A 82 -4.96 -17.10 14.96
C MET A 82 -4.67 -18.21 15.97
N GLU A 83 -4.10 -19.34 15.51
CA GLU A 83 -3.59 -20.40 16.39
C GLU A 83 -2.44 -19.89 17.26
N GLU A 84 -1.48 -19.15 16.70
CA GLU A 84 -0.38 -18.53 17.46
C GLU A 84 -0.87 -17.51 18.50
N GLU A 85 -1.81 -16.63 18.14
CA GLU A 85 -2.42 -15.69 19.09
C GLU A 85 -3.17 -16.41 20.20
N TRP A 86 -3.93 -17.45 19.88
CA TRP A 86 -4.68 -18.23 20.86
C TRP A 86 -3.73 -18.98 21.80
N MET A 87 -2.69 -19.65 21.27
CA MET A 87 -1.67 -20.34 22.05
C MET A 87 -0.88 -19.37 22.94
N ALA A 88 -0.54 -18.18 22.46
CA ALA A 88 0.11 -17.15 23.27
C ALA A 88 -0.78 -16.70 24.44
N ARG A 89 -2.05 -16.38 24.17
CA ARG A 89 -3.03 -16.00 25.21
C ARG A 89 -3.23 -17.12 26.23
N MET A 90 -3.32 -18.39 25.80
CA MET A 90 -3.42 -19.56 26.68
C MET A 90 -2.16 -19.76 27.55
N MET A 91 -0.98 -19.37 27.05
CA MET A 91 0.29 -19.38 27.79
C MET A 91 0.46 -18.15 28.71
N GLY A 92 -0.50 -17.22 28.75
CA GLY A 92 -0.39 -15.96 29.50
C GLY A 92 0.68 -15.01 28.95
N LYS A 93 1.00 -15.12 27.64
CA LYS A 93 2.01 -14.31 26.95
C LYS A 93 1.38 -13.51 25.82
N ASP A 94 1.92 -12.32 25.56
CA ASP A 94 1.59 -11.60 24.33
C ASP A 94 2.10 -12.39 23.11
N PRO A 95 1.38 -12.36 21.97
CA PRO A 95 1.81 -13.04 20.75
C PRO A 95 3.19 -12.59 20.30
N ALA A 96 3.95 -13.53 19.71
CA ALA A 96 5.33 -13.29 19.30
C ALA A 96 5.43 -12.18 18.24
N TYR A 97 4.48 -12.13 17.30
CA TYR A 97 4.30 -11.07 16.33
C TYR A 97 2.83 -10.63 16.32
N ALA A 98 2.58 -9.33 16.37
CA ALA A 98 1.27 -8.72 16.16
C ALA A 98 1.40 -7.73 14.99
N ARG A 99 0.51 -7.80 13.99
CA ARG A 99 0.46 -6.75 12.97
C ARG A 99 -0.18 -5.50 13.58
N PRO A 100 0.21 -4.28 13.18
CA PRO A 100 -0.48 -3.06 13.59
C PRO A 100 -2.00 -3.12 13.42
N MET A 101 -2.52 -3.76 12.36
CA MET A 101 -3.97 -3.95 12.17
C MET A 101 -4.67 -4.81 13.25
N ASP A 102 -3.94 -5.66 13.98
CA ASP A 102 -4.49 -6.65 14.93
C ASP A 102 -4.66 -6.10 16.35
N ALA A 103 -4.04 -4.94 16.64
CA ALA A 103 -4.29 -4.22 17.88
C ALA A 103 -5.80 -3.96 18.06
N GLY A 104 -6.28 -4.01 19.30
CA GLY A 104 -7.67 -3.67 19.62
C GLY A 104 -8.02 -2.25 19.17
N ASP A 105 -9.30 -1.97 18.91
CA ASP A 105 -9.73 -0.70 18.30
C ASP A 105 -9.35 0.55 19.15
N GLU A 106 -9.09 0.38 20.46
CA GLU A 106 -8.61 1.43 21.37
C GLU A 106 -7.09 1.68 21.30
N VAL A 107 -6.31 0.71 20.82
CA VAL A 107 -4.83 0.73 20.75
C VAL A 107 -4.33 0.89 19.30
N ARG A 108 -5.17 0.57 18.31
CA ARG A 108 -4.82 0.66 16.89
C ARG A 108 -4.64 2.11 16.44
N GLY A 109 -3.38 2.53 16.28
CA GLY A 109 -3.00 3.82 15.74
C GLY A 109 -3.19 3.95 14.22
N PRO A 110 -2.69 5.04 13.60
CA PRO A 110 -2.97 5.37 12.21
C PRO A 110 -2.41 4.33 11.23
N LEU A 111 -1.24 3.75 11.51
CA LEU A 111 -0.65 2.73 10.64
C LEU A 111 -1.49 1.45 10.65
N GLY A 112 -1.93 1.01 11.83
CA GLY A 112 -2.80 -0.17 11.95
C GLY A 112 -4.15 0.02 11.28
N ASN A 113 -4.75 1.21 11.37
CA ASN A 113 -6.01 1.50 10.67
C ASN A 113 -5.82 1.51 9.14
N ALA A 114 -4.74 2.12 8.64
CA ALA A 114 -4.41 2.10 7.22
C ALA A 114 -4.13 0.68 6.69
N GLU A 115 -3.36 -0.13 7.43
CA GLU A 115 -3.12 -1.55 7.12
C GLU A 115 -4.44 -2.32 7.10
N ARG A 116 -5.29 -2.17 8.13
CA ARG A 116 -6.60 -2.85 8.19
C ARG A 116 -7.47 -2.50 6.99
N SER A 117 -7.60 -1.21 6.65
CA SER A 117 -8.37 -0.79 5.48
C SER A 117 -7.79 -1.30 4.16
N ALA A 118 -6.46 -1.29 4.00
CA ALA A 118 -5.80 -1.77 2.78
C ALA A 118 -5.95 -3.29 2.61
N VAL A 119 -5.76 -4.07 3.69
CA VAL A 119 -5.91 -5.54 3.69
C VAL A 119 -7.37 -5.92 3.44
N GLN A 120 -8.33 -5.28 4.12
CA GLN A 120 -9.76 -5.50 3.87
C GLN A 120 -10.15 -5.18 2.42
N TRP A 121 -9.69 -4.05 1.88
CA TRP A 121 -9.95 -3.67 0.49
C TRP A 121 -9.36 -4.68 -0.50
N LEU A 122 -8.11 -5.12 -0.30
CA LEU A 122 -7.47 -6.13 -1.13
C LEU A 122 -8.17 -7.49 -1.07
N MET A 123 -8.62 -7.92 0.12
CA MET A 123 -9.43 -9.14 0.26
C MET A 123 -10.73 -9.03 -0.54
N SER A 124 -11.47 -7.93 -0.40
CA SER A 124 -12.70 -7.70 -1.16
C SER A 124 -12.47 -7.66 -2.68
N VAL A 125 -11.38 -7.04 -3.14
CA VAL A 125 -10.98 -7.07 -4.56
C VAL A 125 -10.69 -8.49 -5.05
N ILE A 126 -9.95 -9.29 -4.27
CA ILE A 126 -9.61 -10.67 -4.62
C ILE A 126 -10.87 -11.54 -4.69
N GLU A 127 -11.80 -11.40 -3.74
CA GLU A 127 -13.07 -12.12 -3.74
C GLU A 127 -13.99 -11.69 -4.90
N GLU A 128 -14.07 -10.40 -5.20
CA GLU A 128 -14.82 -9.85 -6.33
C GLU A 128 -14.27 -10.35 -7.67
N GLU A 129 -12.96 -10.30 -7.87
CA GLU A 129 -12.30 -10.84 -9.07
C GLU A 129 -12.52 -12.36 -9.18
N GLY A 130 -12.42 -13.10 -8.07
CA GLY A 130 -12.71 -14.54 -8.04
C GLY A 130 -14.15 -14.89 -8.40
N LYS A 131 -15.13 -14.06 -7.98
CA LYS A 131 -16.54 -14.17 -8.42
C LYS A 131 -16.69 -13.85 -9.90
N ARG A 132 -16.04 -12.79 -10.41
CA ARG A 132 -16.09 -12.40 -11.83
C ARG A 132 -15.51 -13.47 -12.73
N ALA A 133 -14.31 -13.95 -12.40
CA ALA A 133 -13.65 -15.04 -13.11
C ALA A 133 -14.50 -16.33 -13.12
N ARG A 134 -15.20 -16.63 -12.01
CA ARG A 134 -16.16 -17.75 -11.96
C ARG A 134 -17.28 -17.58 -12.98
N ARG A 135 -17.98 -16.45 -12.94
CA ARG A 135 -19.10 -16.21 -13.87
C ARG A 135 -18.64 -16.23 -15.34
N ILE A 136 -17.48 -15.64 -15.67
CA ILE A 136 -16.92 -15.69 -17.05
C ILE A 136 -16.61 -17.12 -17.51
N ALA A 137 -16.10 -17.97 -16.60
CA ALA A 137 -15.80 -19.38 -16.91
C ALA A 137 -17.07 -20.25 -17.07
N GLU A 138 -18.13 -19.91 -16.34
CA GLU A 138 -19.46 -20.53 -16.39
C GLU A 138 -20.29 -20.04 -17.61
N SER A 139 -20.17 -18.77 -18.01
CA SER A 139 -20.88 -18.16 -19.14
C SER A 139 -20.13 -18.30 -20.47
N ASP A 140 -19.43 -19.42 -20.68
CA ASP A 140 -18.66 -19.75 -21.89
C ASP A 140 -17.74 -18.62 -22.42
N GLY A 141 -17.17 -17.80 -21.53
CA GLY A 141 -16.23 -16.74 -21.88
C GLY A 141 -16.87 -15.40 -22.27
N GLU A 142 -18.13 -15.16 -21.93
CA GLU A 142 -18.73 -13.83 -22.07
C GLU A 142 -18.06 -12.77 -21.21
N LEU A 143 -17.95 -11.55 -21.75
CA LEU A 143 -17.31 -10.43 -21.07
C LEU A 143 -18.24 -9.86 -19.98
N ILE A 144 -17.92 -10.15 -18.72
CA ILE A 144 -18.59 -9.58 -17.56
C ILE A 144 -17.71 -8.45 -16.99
N ARG A 145 -18.23 -7.22 -16.96
CA ARG A 145 -17.57 -6.09 -16.29
C ARG A 145 -17.83 -6.13 -14.78
N PRO A 146 -16.95 -5.57 -13.92
CA PRO A 146 -17.20 -5.42 -12.49
C PRO A 146 -18.61 -4.94 -12.15
N LYS A 147 -19.07 -3.80 -12.69
CA LYS A 147 -20.41 -3.26 -12.39
C LYS A 147 -21.58 -4.19 -12.72
N ASP A 148 -21.37 -5.11 -13.67
CA ASP A 148 -22.36 -6.08 -14.16
C ASP A 148 -22.42 -7.34 -13.25
N LEU A 149 -21.63 -7.40 -12.17
CA LEU A 149 -21.71 -8.44 -11.12
C LEU A 149 -23.00 -8.42 -10.27
N ALA A 150 -23.96 -7.57 -10.66
CA ALA A 150 -25.29 -7.36 -10.08
C ALA A 150 -25.36 -6.42 -8.86
N SER A 151 -26.57 -5.90 -8.64
CA SER A 151 -26.96 -4.95 -7.60
C SER A 151 -27.38 -5.64 -6.28
N THR A 152 -26.84 -6.83 -6.02
CA THR A 152 -27.01 -7.61 -4.79
C THR A 152 -25.77 -7.46 -3.90
N ASP A 153 -25.77 -8.12 -2.72
CA ASP A 153 -24.68 -8.12 -1.72
C ASP A 153 -23.33 -8.72 -2.21
N GLU A 154 -23.12 -8.82 -3.51
CA GLU A 154 -21.90 -9.31 -4.17
C GLU A 154 -21.06 -8.20 -4.81
N ALA A 155 -21.58 -6.96 -4.87
CA ALA A 155 -20.82 -5.81 -5.36
C ALA A 155 -19.62 -5.52 -4.44
N GLY A 156 -18.42 -5.48 -5.04
CA GLY A 156 -17.18 -5.15 -4.34
C GLY A 156 -16.63 -3.76 -4.71
N PRO A 157 -15.45 -3.40 -4.20
CA PRO A 157 -14.84 -2.10 -4.43
C PRO A 157 -14.56 -1.80 -5.92
N LEU A 158 -14.31 -2.78 -6.78
CA LEU A 158 -14.15 -2.54 -8.22
C LEU A 158 -15.48 -2.20 -8.89
N SER A 159 -16.57 -2.88 -8.51
CA SER A 159 -17.93 -2.56 -8.95
C SER A 159 -18.32 -1.15 -8.57
N ASP A 160 -18.02 -0.72 -7.34
CA ASP A 160 -18.36 0.62 -6.87
C ASP A 160 -17.52 1.71 -7.53
N LEU A 161 -16.22 1.46 -7.77
CA LEU A 161 -15.37 2.35 -8.54
C LEU A 161 -15.82 2.46 -10.00
N GLU A 162 -16.13 1.33 -10.67
CA GLU A 162 -16.60 1.35 -12.05
C GLU A 162 -17.99 2.00 -12.16
N ARG A 163 -18.92 1.73 -11.23
CA ARG A 163 -20.22 2.42 -11.15
C ARG A 163 -20.05 3.91 -10.95
N SER A 164 -19.15 4.34 -10.06
CA SER A 164 -18.89 5.76 -9.80
C SER A 164 -18.29 6.45 -11.03
N ALA A 165 -17.33 5.82 -11.70
CA ALA A 165 -16.72 6.33 -12.92
C ALA A 165 -17.72 6.40 -14.08
N ILE A 166 -18.52 5.35 -14.31
CA ILE A 166 -19.56 5.31 -15.33
C ILE A 166 -20.66 6.33 -15.04
N GLN A 167 -21.09 6.49 -13.79
CA GLN A 167 -22.10 7.49 -13.42
C GLN A 167 -21.57 8.91 -13.59
N PHE A 168 -20.27 9.15 -13.32
CA PHE A 168 -19.64 10.43 -13.61
C PHE A 168 -19.60 10.70 -15.11
N LEU A 169 -19.11 9.75 -15.92
CA LEU A 169 -19.03 9.88 -17.38
C LEU A 169 -20.41 9.98 -18.03
N SER A 170 -21.43 9.27 -17.53
CA SER A 170 -22.80 9.40 -18.02
C SER A 170 -23.33 10.80 -17.73
N LYS A 171 -23.23 11.28 -16.49
CA LYS A 171 -23.60 12.66 -16.10
C LYS A 171 -22.89 13.72 -16.93
N VAL A 172 -21.60 13.54 -17.25
CA VAL A 172 -20.88 14.39 -18.23
C VAL A 172 -21.60 14.32 -19.57
N SER A 173 -21.67 13.14 -20.19
CA SER A 173 -22.21 12.98 -21.56
C SER A 173 -23.66 13.44 -21.71
N ASP A 174 -24.51 13.19 -20.71
CA ASP A 174 -25.92 13.55 -20.74
C ASP A 174 -26.08 15.07 -20.59
N SER A 175 -25.28 15.70 -19.71
CA SER A 175 -25.24 17.16 -19.60
C SER A 175 -24.67 17.87 -20.83
N GLU A 176 -23.74 17.24 -21.54
CA GLU A 176 -23.19 17.77 -22.79
C GLU A 176 -24.16 17.60 -23.96
N VAL A 177 -24.89 16.47 -24.04
CA VAL A 177 -26.01 16.31 -24.97
C VAL A 177 -27.12 17.33 -24.70
N GLU A 178 -27.47 17.59 -23.44
CA GLU A 178 -28.41 18.67 -23.07
C GLU A 178 -27.87 20.08 -23.44
N ARG A 179 -26.56 20.31 -23.28
CA ARG A 179 -25.90 21.56 -23.66
C ARG A 179 -26.00 21.80 -25.16
N VAL A 180 -25.62 20.81 -25.96
CA VAL A 180 -25.68 20.87 -27.43
C VAL A 180 -27.13 21.04 -27.91
N ARG A 181 -28.08 20.24 -27.40
CA ARG A 181 -29.51 20.34 -27.74
C ARG A 181 -30.13 21.70 -27.37
N SER A 182 -29.68 22.33 -26.28
CA SER A 182 -30.16 23.67 -25.88
C SER A 182 -29.46 24.83 -26.61
N GLY A 183 -28.44 24.56 -27.44
CA GLY A 183 -27.64 25.58 -28.11
C GLY A 183 -26.79 26.42 -27.15
N THR A 184 -26.56 25.95 -25.92
CA THR A 184 -25.85 26.71 -24.89
C THR A 184 -24.33 26.60 -25.12
N LEU A 185 -23.64 27.73 -25.33
CA LEU A 185 -22.23 27.70 -25.73
C LEU A 185 -21.25 27.31 -24.60
N ARG A 186 -21.65 27.41 -23.33
CA ARG A 186 -20.79 27.09 -22.16
C ARG A 186 -21.52 26.23 -21.12
N PRO A 187 -20.91 25.14 -20.61
CA PRO A 187 -21.50 24.29 -19.58
C PRO A 187 -22.03 25.03 -18.34
N LYS A 188 -21.37 26.10 -17.86
CA LYS A 188 -21.84 26.86 -16.68
C LYS A 188 -23.16 27.63 -16.88
N ASP A 189 -23.48 27.97 -18.14
CA ASP A 189 -24.63 28.80 -18.49
C ASP A 189 -25.92 27.97 -18.59
N MET A 190 -25.81 26.63 -18.46
CA MET A 190 -26.93 25.69 -18.36
C MET A 190 -27.76 25.89 -17.08
N LYS A 191 -29.08 25.69 -17.20
CA LYS A 191 -30.02 25.72 -16.06
C LYS A 191 -29.82 24.51 -15.13
N SER A 192 -29.70 23.32 -15.72
CA SER A 192 -29.28 22.09 -15.04
C SER A 192 -27.79 21.92 -15.32
N ARG A 193 -26.93 22.14 -14.32
CA ARG A 193 -25.48 22.05 -14.51
C ARG A 193 -25.04 20.60 -14.32
N GLY A 194 -24.41 20.05 -15.35
CA GLY A 194 -23.62 18.83 -15.21
C GLY A 194 -22.32 19.06 -14.42
N PRO A 195 -21.53 18.01 -14.17
CA PRO A 195 -20.27 18.10 -13.43
C PRO A 195 -19.26 19.08 -14.06
N LEU A 196 -19.20 19.18 -15.40
CA LEU A 196 -18.36 20.16 -16.09
C LEU A 196 -18.89 21.60 -15.92
N GLY A 197 -20.21 21.80 -15.99
CA GLY A 197 -20.85 23.09 -15.73
C GLY A 197 -20.70 23.56 -14.29
N GLU A 198 -20.72 22.65 -13.32
CA GLU A 198 -20.35 22.96 -11.94
C GLU A 198 -18.87 23.32 -11.79
N ALA A 199 -17.96 22.56 -12.40
CA ALA A 199 -16.53 22.84 -12.33
C ALA A 199 -16.18 24.19 -12.96
N GLU A 200 -16.71 24.49 -14.16
CA GLU A 200 -16.56 25.80 -14.81
C GLU A 200 -17.19 26.91 -13.95
N ALA A 201 -18.39 26.71 -13.40
CA ALA A 201 -19.01 27.71 -12.53
C ALA A 201 -18.18 27.98 -11.26
N ARG A 202 -17.62 26.96 -10.61
CA ARG A 202 -16.72 27.13 -9.44
C ARG A 202 -15.44 27.86 -9.82
N ALA A 203 -14.82 27.51 -10.96
CA ALA A 203 -13.62 28.17 -11.46
C ALA A 203 -13.88 29.65 -11.81
N VAL A 204 -15.01 29.94 -12.47
CA VAL A 204 -15.43 31.31 -12.80
C VAL A 204 -15.73 32.11 -11.54
N LEU A 205 -16.46 31.55 -10.56
CA LEU A 205 -16.69 32.23 -9.27
C LEU A 205 -15.39 32.51 -8.49
N ALA A 206 -14.38 31.65 -8.61
CA ALA A 206 -13.05 31.92 -8.04
C ALA A 206 -12.33 33.05 -8.78
N LEU A 207 -12.39 33.07 -10.12
CA LEU A 207 -11.82 34.14 -10.94
C LEU A 207 -12.56 35.48 -10.76
N ASP A 208 -13.88 35.48 -10.63
CA ASP A 208 -14.67 36.69 -10.39
C ASP A 208 -14.28 37.32 -9.04
N LYS A 209 -14.10 36.53 -7.98
CA LYS A 209 -13.56 37.01 -6.69
C LYS A 209 -12.15 37.61 -6.83
N VAL A 210 -11.29 37.01 -7.66
CA VAL A 210 -9.98 37.59 -7.99
C VAL A 210 -10.17 38.95 -8.68
N ILE A 211 -11.00 39.02 -9.73
CA ILE A 211 -11.28 40.23 -10.51
C ILE A 211 -11.89 41.34 -9.64
N GLU A 212 -12.79 41.02 -8.72
CA GLU A 212 -13.37 41.97 -7.76
C GLU A 212 -12.31 42.54 -6.82
N SER A 213 -11.46 41.68 -6.23
CA SER A 213 -10.34 42.13 -5.40
C SER A 213 -9.34 43.00 -6.18
N GLU A 214 -9.07 42.65 -7.44
CA GLU A 214 -8.22 43.43 -8.35
C GLU A 214 -8.83 44.78 -8.73
N ARG A 215 -10.14 44.85 -8.98
CA ARG A 215 -10.86 46.13 -9.20
C ARG A 215 -10.77 47.04 -7.98
N ILE A 216 -11.01 46.50 -6.78
CA ILE A 216 -10.86 47.26 -5.52
C ILE A 216 -9.42 47.76 -5.38
N ARG A 217 -8.41 46.93 -5.69
CA ARG A 217 -7.00 47.31 -5.67
C ARG A 217 -6.68 48.43 -6.66
N MET A 218 -7.21 48.39 -7.88
CA MET A 218 -7.06 49.46 -8.87
C MET A 218 -7.73 50.77 -8.41
N ASP A 219 -8.94 50.71 -7.85
CA ASP A 219 -9.63 51.90 -7.37
C ASP A 219 -8.98 52.50 -6.12
N GLN A 220 -8.42 51.70 -5.22
CA GLN A 220 -7.59 52.19 -4.13
C GLN A 220 -6.29 52.83 -4.67
N SER A 221 -5.63 52.21 -5.64
CA SER A 221 -4.42 52.75 -6.27
C SER A 221 -4.67 54.10 -6.95
N ARG A 222 -5.81 54.24 -7.65
CA ARG A 222 -6.28 55.53 -8.22
C ARG A 222 -6.51 56.58 -7.13
N ARG A 223 -7.18 56.24 -6.03
CA ARG A 223 -7.43 57.15 -4.90
C ARG A 223 -6.15 57.61 -4.20
N ARG A 224 -5.08 56.81 -4.24
CA ARG A 224 -3.73 57.15 -3.72
C ARG A 224 -2.85 57.88 -4.76
N GLY A 225 -3.40 58.36 -5.87
CA GLY A 225 -2.65 59.12 -6.88
C GLY A 225 -1.75 58.26 -7.77
N GLY A 226 -2.01 56.96 -7.90
CA GLY A 226 -1.25 56.04 -8.76
C GLY A 226 -0.25 55.15 -8.01
N GLU A 227 -0.16 55.25 -6.67
CA GLU A 227 0.61 54.30 -5.86
C GLU A 227 0.01 52.89 -5.98
N ALA A 228 0.85 51.91 -6.35
CA ALA A 228 0.42 50.52 -6.50
C ALA A 228 0.13 49.87 -5.14
N VAL A 229 -1.14 49.59 -4.87
CA VAL A 229 -1.58 48.86 -3.67
C VAL A 229 -1.26 47.36 -3.83
N ARG A 230 -0.78 46.70 -2.76
CA ARG A 230 -0.46 45.26 -2.80
C ARG A 230 -1.72 44.39 -2.63
N PRO A 231 -1.73 43.15 -3.12
CA PRO A 231 -2.83 42.22 -2.87
C PRO A 231 -3.21 42.09 -1.38
N ILE A 232 -2.24 41.98 -0.47
CA ILE A 232 -2.47 41.84 0.99
C ILE A 232 -3.22 43.02 1.64
N ASP A 233 -3.13 44.21 1.04
CA ASP A 233 -3.79 45.42 1.55
C ASP A 233 -5.27 45.52 1.13
N VAL A 234 -5.78 44.50 0.40
CA VAL A 234 -7.16 44.42 -0.14
C VAL A 234 -7.78 43.05 0.22
N PRO A 235 -9.05 42.99 0.67
CA PRO A 235 -9.72 41.71 0.90
C PRO A 235 -9.91 40.95 -0.42
N GLY A 236 -9.44 39.70 -0.46
CA GLY A 236 -9.58 38.82 -1.62
C GLY A 236 -8.64 37.61 -1.58
N PRO A 237 -8.85 36.62 -2.45
CA PRO A 237 -8.11 35.35 -2.44
C PRO A 237 -6.60 35.56 -2.69
N LEU A 238 -6.21 36.52 -3.54
CA LEU A 238 -4.80 36.86 -3.74
C LEU A 238 -4.17 37.53 -2.52
N GLY A 239 -4.93 38.33 -1.77
CA GLY A 239 -4.47 38.97 -0.53
C GLY A 239 -4.32 37.97 0.62
N GLU A 240 -5.25 37.00 0.73
CA GLU A 240 -5.14 35.88 1.67
C GLU A 240 -3.95 34.97 1.35
N PHE A 241 -3.70 34.70 0.06
CA PHE A 241 -2.54 33.93 -0.40
C PHE A 241 -1.21 34.67 -0.18
N GLU A 242 -1.13 35.96 -0.52
CA GLU A 242 0.05 36.80 -0.21
C GLU A 242 0.27 36.89 1.30
N ARG A 243 -0.79 36.99 2.11
CA ARG A 243 -0.70 36.97 3.57
C ARG A 243 -0.14 35.65 4.08
N TYR A 244 -0.67 34.52 3.64
CA TYR A 244 -0.19 33.19 4.04
C TYR A 244 1.30 33.00 3.72
N ILE A 245 1.72 33.35 2.50
CA ILE A 245 3.14 33.32 2.10
C ILE A 245 3.97 34.35 2.87
N GLY A 246 3.44 35.55 3.08
CA GLY A 246 4.10 36.64 3.80
C GLY A 246 4.33 36.31 5.28
N ASP A 247 3.40 35.61 5.91
CA ASP A 247 3.50 35.12 7.28
C ASP A 247 4.53 33.97 7.38
N ILE A 248 4.58 33.07 6.38
CA ILE A 248 5.68 32.09 6.23
C ILE A 248 7.04 32.78 6.09
N ILE A 249 7.18 33.76 5.18
CA ILE A 249 8.43 34.50 4.97
C ILE A 249 8.82 35.31 6.21
N ARG A 250 7.85 35.86 6.95
CA ARG A 250 8.11 36.60 8.19
C ARG A 250 8.62 35.67 9.29
N ALA A 251 8.00 34.50 9.46
CA ALA A 251 8.45 33.49 10.40
C ALA A 251 9.85 32.94 10.02
N GLU A 252 10.11 32.70 8.73
CA GLU A 252 11.41 32.28 8.23
C GLU A 252 12.50 33.33 8.52
N ARG A 253 12.25 34.61 8.23
CA ARG A 253 13.16 35.72 8.56
C ARG A 253 13.40 35.82 10.07
N GLN A 254 12.38 35.58 10.90
CA GLN A 254 12.56 35.56 12.35
C GLN A 254 13.38 34.36 12.81
N ARG A 255 13.14 33.17 12.24
CA ARG A 255 13.92 31.94 12.50
C ARG A 255 15.40 32.11 12.15
N VAL A 256 15.72 32.82 11.06
CA VAL A 256 17.11 33.18 10.71
C VAL A 256 17.74 34.11 11.76
N LYS A 257 17.02 35.14 12.23
CA LYS A 257 17.49 36.02 13.31
C LYS A 257 17.65 35.29 14.65
N ASP A 258 16.77 34.35 14.94
CA ASP A 258 16.84 33.53 16.15
C ASP A 258 18.01 32.54 16.08
N ARG A 259 18.34 32.04 14.88
CA ARG A 259 19.57 31.29 14.61
C ARG A 259 20.84 32.15 14.82
N GLU A 260 20.85 33.39 14.35
CA GLU A 260 21.98 34.32 14.57
C GLU A 260 22.18 34.60 16.08
N LYS A 261 21.11 34.81 16.84
CA LYS A 261 21.15 34.97 18.30
C LYS A 261 21.60 33.70 19.04
N ASN A 262 21.13 32.54 18.60
CA ASN A 262 21.45 31.24 19.22
C ASN A 262 22.73 30.61 18.63
N SER A 263 23.79 31.41 18.50
CA SER A 263 25.14 31.01 18.07
C SER A 263 25.18 30.15 16.79
N GLY A 264 24.31 30.43 15.82
CA GLY A 264 24.27 29.73 14.52
C GLY A 264 23.55 28.37 14.52
N LYS A 265 23.02 27.91 15.66
CA LYS A 265 22.31 26.62 15.78
C LYS A 265 21.07 26.62 14.88
N LEU A 266 20.93 25.58 14.05
CA LEU A 266 19.79 25.44 13.14
C LEU A 266 18.49 25.28 13.95
N VAL A 267 17.60 26.26 13.85
CA VAL A 267 16.23 26.21 14.37
C VAL A 267 15.34 25.65 13.26
N ARG A 268 14.54 24.62 13.55
CA ARG A 268 13.56 24.05 12.60
C ARG A 268 12.29 24.90 12.53
N PRO A 269 11.51 24.85 11.42
CA PRO A 269 10.23 25.56 11.31
C PRO A 269 9.30 25.39 12.54
N LYS A 270 9.18 24.19 13.09
CA LYS A 270 8.35 23.88 14.27
C LYS A 270 8.89 24.45 15.58
N ASP A 271 10.21 24.64 15.66
CA ASP A 271 10.94 25.09 16.84
C ASP A 271 11.14 26.64 16.81
N ALA A 272 10.51 27.34 15.86
CA ALA A 272 10.62 28.79 15.68
C ALA A 272 9.75 29.60 16.66
N SER A 273 10.20 30.82 16.99
CA SER A 273 9.49 31.72 17.92
C SER A 273 8.13 32.23 17.42
N ILE A 274 7.92 32.20 16.10
CA ILE A 274 6.65 32.57 15.45
C ILE A 274 6.14 31.33 14.71
N SER A 275 4.93 30.88 15.06
CA SER A 275 4.23 29.83 14.33
C SER A 275 3.80 30.30 12.94
N SER A 276 4.07 29.47 11.94
CA SER A 276 3.63 29.65 10.55
C SER A 276 2.96 28.36 10.05
N GLY A 277 2.34 28.40 8.86
CA GLY A 277 1.80 27.20 8.22
C GLY A 277 2.86 26.09 8.04
N LEU A 278 4.12 26.44 7.77
CA LEU A 278 5.22 25.46 7.73
C LEU A 278 5.55 24.89 9.12
N SER A 279 5.45 25.70 10.18
CA SER A 279 5.64 25.26 11.56
C SER A 279 4.57 24.29 12.01
N GLU A 280 3.31 24.55 11.65
CA GLU A 280 2.16 23.68 11.96
C GLU A 280 2.22 22.36 11.18
N VAL A 281 2.55 22.43 9.88
CA VAL A 281 2.74 21.23 9.03
C VAL A 281 3.92 20.39 9.52
N GLU A 282 5.07 20.99 9.85
CA GLU A 282 6.20 20.22 10.42
C GLU A 282 5.86 19.67 11.81
N ARG A 283 5.18 20.44 12.68
CA ARG A 283 4.78 19.94 14.00
C ARG A 283 3.87 18.72 13.87
N LYS A 284 2.83 18.81 13.04
CA LYS A 284 1.92 17.68 12.78
C LYS A 284 2.66 16.50 12.15
N ALA A 285 3.52 16.74 11.15
CA ALA A 285 4.31 15.67 10.53
C ALA A 285 5.27 14.98 11.52
N VAL A 286 5.79 15.72 12.52
CA VAL A 286 6.57 15.11 13.61
C VAL A 286 5.69 14.38 14.62
N GLU A 287 4.53 14.90 14.99
CA GLU A 287 3.55 14.20 15.85
C GLU A 287 3.13 12.87 15.19
N ASP A 288 2.74 12.90 13.91
CA ASP A 288 2.40 11.73 13.10
C ASP A 288 3.59 10.75 12.99
N TRP A 289 4.82 11.26 12.78
CA TRP A 289 6.03 10.43 12.72
C TRP A 289 6.40 9.81 14.08
N GLU A 290 6.21 10.51 15.19
CA GLU A 290 6.46 9.99 16.54
C GLU A 290 5.45 8.89 16.92
N ILE A 291 4.21 8.97 16.42
CA ILE A 291 3.21 7.89 16.54
C ILE A 291 3.64 6.68 15.71
N ILE A 292 3.89 6.86 14.40
CA ILE A 292 4.33 5.79 13.49
C ILE A 292 5.63 5.14 13.98
N ARG A 293 6.54 5.93 14.55
CA ARG A 293 7.80 5.42 15.10
C ARG A 293 7.58 4.53 16.32
N LYS A 294 6.64 4.85 17.22
CA LYS A 294 6.29 3.98 18.35
C LYS A 294 5.67 2.67 17.85
N GLU A 295 4.72 2.77 16.93
CA GLU A 295 4.10 1.60 16.28
C GLU A 295 5.16 0.68 15.62
N GLU A 296 6.14 1.25 14.90
CA GLU A 296 7.19 0.48 14.23
C GLU A 296 8.29 0.01 15.20
N GLU A 297 8.58 0.72 16.30
CA GLU A 297 9.49 0.23 17.36
C GLU A 297 8.86 -0.97 18.11
N GLU A 298 7.56 -0.92 18.42
CA GLU A 298 6.81 -2.04 18.98
C GLU A 298 6.75 -3.23 17.99
N ARG A 299 6.54 -2.96 16.70
CA ARG A 299 6.57 -3.97 15.64
C ARG A 299 7.95 -4.56 15.40
N LEU A 300 9.02 -3.77 15.46
CA LEU A 300 10.39 -4.28 15.37
C LEU A 300 10.77 -5.11 16.60
N PHE A 301 10.28 -4.73 17.79
CA PHE A 301 10.44 -5.54 18.99
C PHE A 301 9.70 -6.88 18.87
N SER A 302 8.46 -6.89 18.38
CA SER A 302 7.72 -8.13 18.14
C SER A 302 8.36 -8.98 17.03
N LEU A 303 8.76 -8.40 15.89
CA LEU A 303 9.52 -9.11 14.84
C LEU A 303 10.84 -9.71 15.37
N GLN A 304 11.59 -8.98 16.20
CA GLN A 304 12.80 -9.53 16.84
C GLN A 304 12.49 -10.64 17.84
N ARG A 305 11.38 -10.55 18.56
CA ARG A 305 10.92 -11.60 19.48
C ARG A 305 10.50 -12.84 18.71
N PHE A 306 9.68 -12.69 17.67
CA PHE A 306 9.31 -13.75 16.73
C PHE A 306 10.54 -14.44 16.13
N LEU A 307 11.51 -13.70 15.57
CA LEU A 307 12.73 -14.28 15.01
C LEU A 307 13.65 -14.95 16.05
N ARG A 308 13.52 -14.63 17.34
CA ARG A 308 14.23 -15.34 18.43
C ARG A 308 13.51 -16.60 18.89
N GLU A 309 12.18 -16.56 18.94
CA GLU A 309 11.31 -17.69 19.30
C GLU A 309 11.17 -18.70 18.14
N ARG A 310 11.38 -18.25 16.90
CA ARG A 310 11.34 -19.01 15.64
C ARG A 310 12.51 -18.60 14.75
N ARG A 311 13.65 -19.29 14.90
CA ARG A 311 14.78 -19.09 13.99
C ARG A 311 14.50 -19.73 12.63
N PRO A 312 14.71 -19.02 11.51
CA PRO A 312 14.54 -19.59 10.18
C PRO A 312 15.22 -20.95 9.98
N MET A 313 16.48 -21.09 10.43
CA MET A 313 17.24 -22.34 10.35
C MET A 313 16.65 -23.50 11.18
N GLU A 314 15.87 -23.21 12.22
CA GLU A 314 15.24 -24.22 13.09
C GLU A 314 13.83 -24.63 12.60
N MET A 315 13.19 -23.81 11.75
CA MET A 315 11.89 -24.13 11.14
C MET A 315 11.98 -24.78 9.76
N ASP A 316 12.83 -24.23 8.88
CA ASP A 316 13.01 -24.72 7.51
C ASP A 316 14.44 -24.38 7.02
N VAL A 317 15.27 -25.42 6.94
CA VAL A 317 16.69 -25.31 6.57
C VAL A 317 16.88 -24.87 5.11
N ASP A 318 15.95 -25.27 4.22
CA ASP A 318 16.06 -25.05 2.77
C ASP A 318 15.39 -23.75 2.32
N SER A 319 14.62 -23.10 3.20
CA SER A 319 14.12 -21.73 3.01
C SER A 319 15.28 -20.76 2.76
N PRO A 320 15.15 -19.76 1.86
CA PRO A 320 16.21 -18.78 1.59
C PRO A 320 16.64 -17.98 2.83
N LEU A 321 15.77 -17.84 3.84
CA LEU A 321 16.10 -17.26 5.14
C LEU A 321 16.89 -18.24 6.04
N GLY A 322 16.55 -19.54 6.02
CA GLY A 322 17.29 -20.58 6.72
C GLY A 322 18.70 -20.80 6.16
N VAL A 323 18.83 -20.85 4.83
CA VAL A 323 20.13 -20.98 4.14
C VAL A 323 21.05 -19.78 4.42
N THR A 324 20.51 -18.55 4.43
CA THR A 324 21.31 -17.35 4.72
C THR A 324 21.68 -17.22 6.20
N GLU A 325 20.79 -17.61 7.12
CA GLU A 325 21.15 -17.74 8.55
C GLU A 325 22.24 -18.81 8.74
N ALA A 326 22.07 -20.01 8.18
CA ALA A 326 23.04 -21.09 8.28
C ALA A 326 24.42 -20.71 7.72
N PHE A 327 24.46 -19.98 6.59
CA PHE A 327 25.69 -19.42 6.03
C PHE A 327 26.34 -18.42 6.97
N MET A 328 25.59 -17.43 7.47
CA MET A 328 26.09 -16.40 8.40
C MET A 328 26.58 -17.00 9.73
N VAL A 329 25.84 -17.97 10.28
CA VAL A 329 26.21 -18.69 11.50
C VAL A 329 27.49 -19.51 11.28
N ARG A 330 27.61 -20.24 10.18
CA ARG A 330 28.85 -20.98 9.84
C ARG A 330 30.04 -20.05 9.63
N LEU A 331 29.84 -18.91 8.97
CA LEU A 331 30.91 -17.94 8.69
C LEU A 331 31.38 -17.17 9.94
N LEU A 332 30.48 -16.82 10.86
CA LEU A 332 30.79 -15.99 12.04
C LEU A 332 31.06 -16.81 13.31
N ARG A 333 30.23 -17.80 13.64
CA ARG A 333 30.41 -18.63 14.86
C ARG A 333 31.41 -19.77 14.64
N GLY A 334 31.54 -20.30 13.43
CA GLY A 334 32.52 -21.36 13.11
C GLY A 334 33.95 -20.97 13.51
N PRO A 335 34.51 -19.85 13.00
CA PRO A 335 35.85 -19.39 13.36
C PRO A 335 36.00 -19.06 14.86
N GLN A 336 34.95 -18.56 15.53
CA GLN A 336 34.98 -18.30 16.97
C GLN A 336 35.04 -19.58 17.80
N LEU A 337 34.34 -20.65 17.39
CA LEU A 337 34.42 -21.97 18.03
C LEU A 337 35.78 -22.61 17.78
N VAL A 338 36.31 -22.57 16.56
CA VAL A 338 37.67 -23.05 16.25
C VAL A 338 38.71 -22.27 17.05
N GLY A 339 38.59 -20.94 17.15
CA GLY A 339 39.48 -20.11 17.98
C GLY A 339 39.39 -20.44 19.48
N LYS A 340 38.20 -20.74 20.01
CA LYS A 340 38.03 -21.21 21.40
C LYS A 340 38.65 -22.58 21.62
N VAL A 341 38.46 -23.53 20.71
CA VAL A 341 39.10 -24.85 20.76
C VAL A 341 40.62 -24.70 20.66
N PHE A 342 41.12 -23.86 19.76
CA PHE A 342 42.56 -23.62 19.62
C PHE A 342 43.17 -22.95 20.85
N ASN A 343 42.46 -22.01 21.47
CA ASN A 343 42.86 -21.43 22.76
C ASN A 343 42.85 -22.48 23.88
N ARG A 344 41.85 -23.36 23.94
CA ARG A 344 41.78 -24.43 24.94
C ARG A 344 42.84 -25.53 24.73
N VAL A 345 43.15 -25.87 23.48
CA VAL A 345 44.24 -26.79 23.13
C VAL A 345 45.60 -26.14 23.42
N ARG A 346 45.75 -24.84 23.15
CA ARG A 346 46.95 -24.09 23.56
C ARG A 346 47.09 -24.06 25.08
N GLU A 347 46.01 -23.82 25.81
CA GLU A 347 45.95 -23.86 27.27
C GLU A 347 46.43 -25.23 27.79
N LEU A 348 45.90 -26.34 27.24
CA LEU A 348 46.27 -27.73 27.55
C LEU A 348 47.68 -28.15 27.08
N LEU A 349 48.29 -27.43 26.14
CA LEU A 349 49.68 -27.62 25.71
C LEU A 349 50.66 -26.69 26.45
N SER A 350 50.15 -25.65 27.10
CA SER A 350 50.91 -24.73 27.95
C SER A 350 50.77 -25.02 29.44
N SER A 351 49.81 -25.88 29.83
CA SER A 351 49.81 -26.51 31.13
C SER A 351 51.01 -27.45 31.20
N GLU A 352 51.95 -27.07 32.06
CA GLU A 352 53.09 -27.87 32.49
C GLU A 352 52.63 -29.26 32.96
N GLU A 353 53.54 -30.26 32.95
CA GLU A 353 53.19 -31.60 33.45
C GLU A 353 52.61 -31.51 34.87
N LEU A 354 51.43 -32.11 35.07
CA LEU A 354 50.63 -32.02 36.29
C LEU A 354 51.52 -32.17 37.54
N ASP A 355 51.59 -31.13 38.37
CA ASP A 355 52.24 -31.20 39.67
C ASP A 355 51.59 -32.33 40.48
N GLY A 356 52.37 -33.01 41.32
CA GLY A 356 52.00 -34.32 41.90
C GLY A 356 50.69 -34.31 42.69
N GLN A 357 50.25 -33.12 43.14
CA GLN A 357 48.98 -32.91 43.85
C GLN A 357 47.75 -33.08 42.94
N ASP A 358 47.81 -32.72 41.66
CA ASP A 358 46.67 -32.83 40.74
C ASP A 358 46.46 -34.27 40.24
N GLN A 359 47.52 -35.10 40.24
CA GLN A 359 47.39 -36.54 39.97
C GLN A 359 46.62 -37.26 41.09
N GLU A 360 46.82 -36.90 42.36
CA GLU A 360 46.03 -37.43 43.48
C GLU A 360 44.55 -37.04 43.37
N ILE A 361 44.24 -35.82 42.92
CA ILE A 361 42.86 -35.36 42.71
C ILE A 361 42.20 -36.14 41.56
N LEU A 362 42.93 -36.39 40.46
CA LEU A 362 42.44 -37.19 39.34
C LEU A 362 42.17 -38.65 39.73
N GLN A 363 43.07 -39.32 40.44
CA GLN A 363 42.85 -40.69 40.94
C GLN A 363 41.63 -40.77 41.88
N LYS A 364 41.36 -39.70 42.65
CA LYS A 364 40.20 -39.62 43.55
C LYS A 364 38.87 -39.29 42.85
N SER A 365 38.91 -38.96 41.55
CA SER A 365 37.75 -38.54 40.74
C SER A 365 37.31 -39.57 39.70
N LEU A 366 38.09 -40.63 39.49
CA LEU A 366 37.66 -41.80 38.72
C LEU A 366 36.70 -42.64 39.57
N PRO A 367 35.52 -43.02 39.07
CA PRO A 367 34.65 -43.96 39.77
C PRO A 367 35.32 -45.33 39.82
N ALA A 368 35.14 -46.04 40.94
CA ALA A 368 35.59 -47.41 41.06
C ALA A 368 34.95 -48.27 39.96
N GLN A 369 35.78 -48.92 39.16
CA GLN A 369 35.34 -50.06 38.36
C GLN A 369 34.91 -51.15 39.34
N TYR A 370 33.66 -51.59 39.24
CA TYR A 370 33.28 -52.88 39.77
C TYR A 370 33.76 -53.92 38.77
N ASP A 371 34.70 -54.76 39.20
CA ASP A 371 34.93 -56.05 38.59
C ASP A 371 33.76 -56.95 39.02
N ASP A 372 32.95 -57.39 38.05
CA ASP A 372 31.93 -58.43 38.18
C ASP A 372 32.07 -59.35 36.95
N ASP A 373 33.21 -60.06 36.90
CA ASP A 373 33.36 -61.30 36.13
C ASP A 373 33.16 -62.45 37.14
N ASP A 374 32.00 -63.11 37.08
CA ASP A 374 31.84 -64.51 37.51
C ASP A 374 30.68 -65.11 36.67
N ASP A 375 31.03 -66.08 35.83
CA ASP A 375 30.17 -66.79 34.86
C ASP A 375 29.35 -67.94 35.52
N GLU A 376 28.54 -68.63 34.69
CA GLU A 376 27.85 -69.93 34.96
C GLU A 376 26.60 -69.85 35.89
N ASP A 377 25.44 -70.50 35.68
CA ASP A 377 24.84 -71.29 34.57
C ASP A 377 23.31 -71.43 34.87
N SER A 378 22.35 -71.79 33.98
CA SER A 378 22.33 -72.05 32.53
C SER A 378 20.91 -71.78 31.95
N ASP A 379 20.73 -72.01 30.64
CA ASP A 379 19.53 -72.52 29.90
C ASP A 379 18.08 -72.22 30.37
N ASP A 380 17.27 -71.62 29.49
CA ASP A 380 16.40 -72.44 28.61
C ASP A 380 15.80 -71.63 27.45
N GLU A 381 15.50 -72.32 26.34
CA GLU A 381 14.92 -71.75 25.12
C GLU A 381 13.42 -71.44 25.27
N GLU A 382 12.92 -70.35 24.64
CA GLU A 382 11.87 -70.51 23.63
C GLU A 382 11.67 -69.25 22.76
N SER A 383 11.53 -69.47 21.47
CA SER A 383 11.10 -68.47 20.49
C SER A 383 9.57 -68.32 20.49
N ASP A 384 9.05 -67.11 20.30
CA ASP A 384 7.97 -66.96 19.32
C ASP A 384 7.95 -65.59 18.65
N THR A 385 8.21 -65.58 17.34
CA THR A 385 7.91 -64.45 16.47
C THR A 385 6.48 -64.59 15.98
N ARG A 386 5.59 -63.65 16.32
CA ARG A 386 4.25 -63.62 15.71
C ARG A 386 3.92 -62.29 15.07
N THR A 387 4.14 -62.26 13.76
CA THR A 387 3.38 -61.46 12.82
C THR A 387 1.92 -61.93 12.76
N GLU A 388 0.99 -60.99 12.86
CA GLU A 388 -0.16 -60.85 11.95
C GLU A 388 -0.63 -59.38 11.95
#